data_AF-A0A0R1W3A7-F1
#
_entry.id   AF-A0A0R1W3A7-F1
#
_cell.length_a   1.000
_cell.length_b   1.000
_cell.length_c   1.000
_cell.angle_alpha   90.00
_cell.angle_beta   90.00
_cell.angle_gamma   90.00
#
_symmetry.space_group_name_H-M   'P 1'
#
loop_
_entity.id
_entity.type
_entity.pdbx_description
1 polymer ?
#
loop_
_entity_poly.entity_id
_entity_poly.type
_entity_poly.pdbx_seq_one_letter_code
_entity_poly.pdbx_strand_id
1 'polypeptide(L)'
;MEEILGNREKFSQEVQGQVSDYIENMGFQIISFTLQEIKDSNGYIESLGKPQIATVRQEAQIAEANANREVRIKKASAEQEATKAELERETEIADAQKEKSLKMADYQKQQEVAKADAKKAAMLAQKGKDIAEQEQNIAIQAKEADLKRKQYEAESNTKADADLYVAKQSAEAEKARQIAQAEAQAEQIKLQAEGGSRADSAGRVGPSREHGEAG
;
A
#
# COMPACT_ATOMS: atom_id res chain seq x y z
N MET A 1 -57.37 48.76 77.17
CA MET A 1 -55.95 48.36 77.02
C MET A 1 -55.50 48.43 75.57
N GLU A 2 -56.26 47.87 74.61
CA GLU A 2 -55.93 47.91 73.16
C GLU A 2 -55.90 49.34 72.58
N GLU A 3 -56.82 50.21 73.03
CA GLU A 3 -56.95 51.60 72.58
C GLU A 3 -55.77 52.50 73.01
N ILE A 4 -55.13 52.18 74.14
CA ILE A 4 -53.97 52.92 74.69
C ILE A 4 -52.73 52.73 73.80
N LEU A 5 -52.58 51.56 73.18
CA LEU A 5 -51.46 51.24 72.31
C LEU A 5 -51.66 51.76 70.87
N GLY A 6 -52.90 51.77 70.38
CA GLY A 6 -53.25 52.27 69.05
C GLY A 6 -53.33 53.79 68.94
N ASN A 7 -53.67 54.51 70.03
CA ASN A 7 -53.83 55.97 70.05
C ASN A 7 -53.25 56.59 71.34
N ARG A 8 -51.92 56.56 71.47
CA ARG A 8 -51.18 57.18 72.58
C ARG A 8 -51.53 58.66 72.78
N GLU A 9 -51.82 59.37 71.69
CA GLU A 9 -52.17 60.79 71.70
C GLU A 9 -53.52 61.06 72.37
N LYS A 10 -54.55 60.25 72.08
CA LYS A 10 -55.86 60.37 72.74
C LYS A 10 -55.80 60.05 74.23
N PHE A 11 -55.10 58.98 74.59
CA PHE A 11 -54.92 58.61 76.00
C PHE A 11 -54.23 59.72 76.80
N SER A 12 -53.22 60.37 76.21
CA SER A 12 -52.54 61.52 76.83
C SER A 12 -53.50 62.69 77.09
N GLN A 13 -54.38 62.99 76.12
CA GLN A 13 -55.35 64.08 76.22
C GLN A 13 -56.42 63.81 77.29
N GLU A 14 -56.92 62.58 77.39
CA GLU A 14 -57.92 62.21 78.41
C GLU A 14 -57.35 62.27 79.84
N VAL A 15 -56.14 61.76 80.04
CA VAL A 15 -55.46 61.81 81.34
C VAL A 15 -55.14 63.25 81.74
N GLN A 16 -54.68 64.07 80.79
CA GLN A 16 -54.44 65.49 81.03
C GLN A 16 -55.74 66.19 81.42
N GLY A 17 -56.85 65.96 80.70
CA GLY A 17 -58.13 66.57 81.01
C GLY A 17 -58.64 66.26 82.41
N GLN A 18 -58.55 65.01 82.86
CA GLN A 18 -59.02 64.60 84.19
C GLN A 18 -58.15 65.12 85.33
N VAL A 19 -56.84 65.27 85.10
CA VAL A 19 -55.88 65.65 86.15
C VAL A 19 -55.72 67.18 86.23
N SER A 20 -55.87 67.90 85.12
CA SER A 20 -55.77 69.36 85.09
C SER A 20 -56.71 70.03 86.09
N ASP A 21 -57.99 69.64 86.12
CA ASP A 21 -58.99 70.23 87.03
C ASP A 21 -58.61 70.04 88.50
N TYR A 22 -58.01 68.90 88.86
CA TYR A 22 -57.60 68.61 90.25
C TYR A 22 -56.38 69.43 90.66
N ILE A 23 -55.39 69.55 89.77
CA ILE A 23 -54.14 70.28 90.02
C ILE A 23 -54.39 71.79 90.05
N GLU A 24 -55.27 72.31 89.20
CA GLU A 24 -55.69 73.71 89.19
C GLU A 24 -56.42 74.11 90.48
N ASN A 25 -57.30 73.25 91.00
CA ASN A 25 -57.98 73.48 92.28
C ASN A 25 -57.02 73.53 93.49
N MET A 26 -55.81 72.98 93.37
CA MET A 26 -54.74 73.10 94.37
C MET A 26 -53.78 74.28 94.10
N GLY A 27 -54.00 75.06 93.04
CA GLY A 27 -53.21 76.24 92.69
C GLY A 27 -51.95 75.97 91.86
N PHE A 28 -51.83 74.81 91.23
CA PHE A 28 -50.70 74.45 90.36
C PHE A 28 -51.15 74.35 88.89
N GLN A 29 -50.24 74.53 87.94
CA GLN A 29 -50.51 74.39 86.50
C GLN A 29 -49.54 73.38 85.87
N ILE A 30 -50.06 72.49 85.03
CA ILE A 30 -49.24 71.52 84.29
C ILE A 30 -48.60 72.22 83.08
N ILE A 31 -47.26 72.30 83.04
CA ILE A 31 -46.51 72.93 81.93
C ILE A 31 -46.26 71.94 80.78
N SER A 32 -45.96 70.68 81.09
CA SER A 32 -45.74 69.64 80.07
C SER A 32 -45.97 68.24 80.62
N PHE A 33 -46.62 67.38 79.84
CA PHE A 33 -46.81 65.96 80.14
C PHE A 33 -46.21 65.11 79.02
N THR A 34 -45.27 64.23 79.36
CA THR A 34 -44.61 63.33 78.40
C THR A 34 -44.70 61.90 78.92
N LEU A 35 -45.32 61.01 78.13
CA LEU A 35 -45.28 59.57 78.39
C LEU A 35 -43.86 59.05 78.15
N GLN A 36 -43.28 58.43 79.18
CA GLN A 36 -41.94 57.85 79.08
C GLN A 36 -41.99 56.41 78.57
N GLU A 37 -42.68 55.51 79.28
CA GLU A 37 -42.68 54.09 78.94
C GLU A 37 -44.01 53.44 79.34
N ILE A 38 -44.57 52.61 78.44
CA ILE A 38 -45.74 51.79 78.72
C ILE A 38 -45.23 50.37 78.91
N LYS A 39 -45.12 49.94 80.17
CA LYS A 39 -44.78 48.55 80.52
C LYS A 39 -46.04 47.79 80.87
N ASP A 40 -46.10 46.57 80.39
CA ASP A 40 -47.12 45.62 80.80
C ASP A 40 -46.48 44.49 81.61
N SER A 41 -47.00 44.30 82.83
CA SER A 41 -46.55 43.27 83.77
C SER A 41 -46.96 41.86 83.35
N ASN A 42 -48.00 41.72 82.51
CA ASN A 42 -48.57 40.43 82.10
C ASN A 42 -48.11 39.95 80.70
N GLY A 43 -47.24 40.70 80.00
CA GLY A 43 -46.64 40.28 78.73
C GLY A 43 -47.58 40.26 77.50
N TYR A 44 -48.74 40.92 77.57
CA TYR A 44 -49.71 41.08 76.49
C TYR A 44 -49.12 41.83 75.28
N ILE A 45 -48.35 42.91 75.52
CA ILE A 45 -47.70 43.68 74.44
C ILE A 45 -46.68 42.80 73.69
N GLU A 46 -45.90 42.02 74.42
CA GLU A 46 -44.92 41.11 73.82
C GLU A 46 -45.62 40.01 73.01
N SER A 47 -46.74 39.49 73.53
CA SER A 47 -47.53 38.44 72.88
C SER A 47 -48.22 38.91 71.59
N LEU A 48 -48.62 40.19 71.50
CA LEU A 48 -49.14 40.80 70.28
C LEU A 48 -48.09 40.90 69.16
N GLY A 49 -46.81 41.09 69.50
CA GLY A 49 -45.72 41.15 68.52
C GLY A 49 -45.21 39.78 68.03
N LYS A 50 -45.41 38.71 68.81
CA LYS A 50 -44.91 37.36 68.51
C LYS A 50 -45.36 36.82 67.14
N PRO A 51 -46.65 36.93 66.73
CA PRO A 51 -47.08 36.47 65.41
C PRO A 51 -46.40 37.21 64.26
N GLN A 52 -46.29 38.54 64.33
CA GLN A 52 -45.66 39.35 63.28
C GLN A 52 -44.17 39.02 63.15
N ILE A 53 -43.44 38.87 64.28
CA ILE A 53 -42.03 38.46 64.26
C ILE A 53 -41.87 37.06 63.67
N ALA A 54 -42.77 36.13 63.99
CA ALA A 54 -42.75 34.77 63.43
C ALA A 54 -43.00 34.77 61.91
N THR A 55 -43.96 35.56 61.43
CA THR A 55 -44.24 35.72 59.99
C THR A 55 -43.02 36.28 59.24
N VAL A 56 -42.43 37.37 59.73
CA VAL A 56 -41.24 37.98 59.09
C VAL A 56 -40.06 37.00 59.07
N ARG A 57 -39.85 36.24 60.16
CA ARG A 57 -38.81 35.19 60.19
C ARG A 57 -39.09 34.07 59.20
N GLN A 58 -40.34 33.62 59.10
CA GLN A 58 -40.73 32.59 58.15
C GLN A 58 -40.52 33.06 56.70
N GLU A 59 -40.94 34.29 56.37
CA GLU A 59 -40.74 34.88 55.06
C GLU A 59 -39.25 34.99 54.71
N ALA A 60 -38.41 35.43 55.66
CA ALA A 60 -36.96 35.47 55.47
C ALA A 60 -36.37 34.09 55.20
N GLN A 61 -36.77 33.06 55.95
CA GLN A 61 -36.32 31.68 55.73
C GLN A 61 -36.79 31.13 54.39
N ILE A 62 -38.01 31.43 53.97
CA ILE A 62 -38.54 31.03 52.65
C ILE A 62 -37.76 31.73 51.54
N ALA A 63 -37.49 33.03 51.67
CA ALA A 63 -36.71 33.79 50.70
C ALA A 63 -35.29 33.24 50.56
N GLU A 64 -34.62 32.94 51.68
CA GLU A 64 -33.28 32.33 51.70
C GLU A 64 -33.30 30.94 51.05
N ALA A 65 -34.28 30.09 51.40
CA ALA A 65 -34.42 28.76 50.82
C ALA A 65 -34.66 28.81 49.31
N ASN A 66 -35.48 29.75 48.84
CA ASN A 66 -35.75 29.96 47.41
C ASN A 66 -34.50 30.47 46.68
N ALA A 67 -33.77 31.43 47.24
CA ALA A 67 -32.52 31.93 46.66
C ALA A 67 -31.47 30.81 46.56
N ASN A 68 -31.30 30.02 47.63
CA ASN A 68 -30.39 28.87 47.64
C ASN A 68 -30.80 27.80 46.61
N ARG A 69 -32.11 27.53 46.48
CA ARG A 69 -32.64 26.62 45.45
C ARG A 69 -32.31 27.14 44.05
N GLU A 70 -32.54 28.42 43.78
CA GLU A 70 -32.29 29.00 42.47
C GLU A 70 -30.80 28.97 42.10
N VAL A 71 -29.92 29.31 43.05
CA VAL A 71 -28.47 29.19 42.87
C VAL A 71 -28.08 27.76 42.54
N ARG A 72 -28.61 26.77 43.27
CA ARG A 72 -28.33 25.35 42.99
C ARG A 72 -28.81 24.90 41.61
N ILE A 73 -30.00 25.33 41.18
CA ILE A 73 -30.54 25.02 39.86
C ILE A 73 -29.67 25.65 38.76
N LYS A 74 -29.33 26.94 38.89
CA LYS A 74 -28.47 27.64 37.93
C LYS A 74 -27.09 27.00 37.83
N LYS A 75 -26.49 26.65 38.97
CA LYS A 75 -25.20 25.97 39.01
C LYS A 75 -25.26 24.59 38.33
N ALA A 76 -26.25 23.76 38.67
CA ALA A 76 -26.42 22.45 38.08
C ALA A 76 -26.68 22.53 36.56
N SER A 77 -27.47 23.51 36.10
CA SER A 77 -27.72 23.74 34.68
C SER A 77 -26.44 24.15 33.95
N ALA A 78 -25.65 25.06 34.53
CA ALA A 78 -24.39 25.51 33.94
C ALA A 78 -23.35 24.37 33.88
N GLU A 79 -23.26 23.55 34.94
CA GLU A 79 -22.41 22.36 34.97
C GLU A 79 -22.85 21.34 33.91
N GLN A 80 -24.14 21.08 33.78
CA GLN A 80 -24.67 20.17 32.76
C GLN A 80 -24.35 20.66 31.34
N GLU A 81 -24.52 21.95 31.07
CA GLU A 81 -24.23 22.54 29.76
C GLU A 81 -22.73 22.49 29.44
N ALA A 82 -21.88 22.80 30.42
CA ALA A 82 -20.43 22.71 30.29
C ALA A 82 -19.98 21.27 29.99
N THR A 83 -20.42 20.30 30.80
CA THR A 83 -20.09 18.88 30.60
C THR A 83 -20.61 18.36 29.27
N LYS A 84 -21.81 18.79 28.83
CA LYS A 84 -22.33 18.42 27.52
C LYS A 84 -21.43 18.93 26.40
N ALA A 85 -21.03 20.20 26.44
CA ALA A 85 -20.14 20.78 25.44
C ALA A 85 -18.75 20.11 25.43
N GLU A 86 -18.22 19.75 26.60
CA GLU A 86 -16.98 18.97 26.72
C GLU A 86 -17.11 17.59 26.07
N LEU A 87 -18.17 16.85 26.36
CA LEU A 87 -18.42 15.52 25.79
C LEU A 87 -18.65 15.57 24.28
N GLU A 88 -19.39 16.56 23.78
CA GLU A 88 -19.57 16.78 22.34
C GLU A 88 -18.22 17.02 21.66
N ARG A 89 -17.39 17.91 22.21
CA ARG A 89 -16.03 18.16 21.72
C ARG A 89 -15.16 16.90 21.76
N GLU A 90 -15.17 16.15 22.86
CA GLU A 90 -14.40 14.90 22.97
C GLU A 90 -14.83 13.87 21.94
N THR A 91 -16.14 13.76 21.69
CA THR A 91 -16.71 12.87 20.67
C THR A 91 -16.25 13.30 19.27
N GLU A 92 -16.30 14.59 18.94
CA GLU A 92 -15.81 15.11 17.66
C GLU A 92 -14.31 14.85 17.47
N ILE A 93 -13.51 15.02 18.52
CA ILE A 93 -12.08 14.70 18.48
C ILE A 93 -11.86 13.20 18.24
N ALA A 94 -12.59 12.33 18.95
CA ALA A 94 -12.48 10.89 18.80
C ALA A 94 -12.90 10.43 17.40
N ASP A 95 -13.97 11.00 16.84
CA ASP A 95 -14.43 10.72 15.48
C ASP A 95 -13.42 11.19 14.43
N ALA A 96 -12.87 12.40 14.58
CA ALA A 96 -11.82 12.91 13.71
C ALA A 96 -10.55 12.04 13.76
N GLN A 97 -10.17 11.57 14.94
CA GLN A 97 -9.03 10.65 15.12
C GLN A 97 -9.29 9.30 14.45
N LYS A 98 -10.49 8.74 14.62
CA LYS A 98 -10.93 7.51 13.97
C LYS A 98 -10.90 7.65 12.45
N GLU A 99 -11.48 8.73 11.91
CA GLU A 99 -11.50 8.99 10.46
C GLU A 99 -10.09 9.15 9.91
N LYS A 100 -9.22 9.90 10.60
CA LYS A 100 -7.80 10.02 10.25
C LYS A 100 -7.12 8.66 10.20
N SER A 101 -7.33 7.81 11.21
CA SER A 101 -6.74 6.47 11.27
C SER A 101 -7.20 5.59 10.11
N LEU A 102 -8.49 5.61 9.79
CA LEU A 102 -9.05 4.88 8.65
C LEU A 102 -8.46 5.34 7.32
N LYS A 103 -8.34 6.67 7.10
CA LYS A 103 -7.71 7.22 5.89
C LYS A 103 -6.23 6.83 5.79
N MET A 104 -5.50 6.87 6.91
CA MET A 104 -4.10 6.43 6.93
C MET A 104 -3.97 4.94 6.59
N ALA A 105 -4.82 4.09 7.14
CA ALA A 105 -4.83 2.66 6.82
C ALA A 105 -5.17 2.39 5.35
N ASP A 106 -6.13 3.13 4.79
CA ASP A 106 -6.48 3.01 3.38
C ASP A 106 -5.32 3.44 2.47
N TYR A 107 -4.66 4.56 2.76
CA TYR A 107 -3.47 4.99 2.02
C TYR A 107 -2.31 4.00 2.13
N GLN A 108 -2.08 3.39 3.30
CA GLN A 108 -1.09 2.33 3.45
C GLN A 108 -1.44 1.12 2.59
N LYS A 109 -2.71 0.69 2.58
CA LYS A 109 -3.17 -0.39 1.72
C LYS A 109 -2.94 -0.07 0.25
N GLN A 110 -3.33 1.12 -0.20
CA GLN A 110 -3.12 1.57 -1.59
C GLN A 110 -1.62 1.59 -1.94
N GLN A 111 -0.77 2.07 -1.03
CA GLN A 111 0.68 2.09 -1.23
C GLN A 111 1.25 0.68 -1.36
N GLU A 112 0.83 -0.26 -0.51
CA GLU A 112 1.30 -1.65 -0.57
C GLU A 112 0.81 -2.37 -1.83
N VAL A 113 -0.42 -2.13 -2.28
CA VAL A 113 -0.93 -2.63 -3.56
C VAL A 113 -0.09 -2.07 -4.72
N ALA A 114 0.14 -0.76 -4.75
CA ALA A 114 0.95 -0.13 -5.80
C ALA A 114 2.40 -0.67 -5.81
N LYS A 115 3.01 -0.88 -4.64
CA LYS A 115 4.33 -1.51 -4.53
C LYS A 115 4.32 -2.96 -5.02
N ALA A 116 3.30 -3.73 -4.66
CA ALA A 116 3.17 -5.13 -5.09
C ALA A 116 2.99 -5.23 -6.60
N ASP A 117 2.18 -4.36 -7.19
CA ASP A 117 1.97 -4.27 -8.64
C ASP A 117 3.24 -3.85 -9.37
N ALA A 118 3.96 -2.83 -8.85
CA ALA A 118 5.25 -2.43 -9.39
C ALA A 118 6.28 -3.56 -9.34
N LYS A 119 6.34 -4.31 -8.22
CA LYS A 119 7.21 -5.47 -8.06
C LYS A 119 6.83 -6.60 -9.02
N LYS A 120 5.54 -6.87 -9.20
CA LYS A 120 5.03 -7.86 -10.15
C LYS A 120 5.39 -7.47 -11.59
N ALA A 121 5.19 -6.20 -11.97
CA ALA A 121 5.56 -5.69 -13.28
C ALA A 121 7.06 -5.81 -13.54
N ALA A 122 7.89 -5.43 -12.57
CA ALA A 122 9.35 -5.58 -12.65
C ALA A 122 9.77 -7.05 -12.79
N MET A 123 9.16 -7.97 -12.02
CA MET A 123 9.43 -9.41 -12.11
C MET A 123 9.03 -9.99 -13.48
N LEU A 124 7.88 -9.58 -14.03
CA LEU A 124 7.45 -10.01 -15.36
C LEU A 124 8.37 -9.46 -16.45
N ALA A 125 8.79 -8.20 -16.35
CA ALA A 125 9.75 -7.60 -17.27
C ALA A 125 11.10 -8.33 -17.22
N GLN A 126 11.59 -8.69 -16.03
CA GLN A 126 12.82 -9.47 -15.89
C GLN A 126 12.68 -10.85 -16.52
N LYS A 127 11.62 -11.60 -16.20
CA LYS A 127 11.35 -12.90 -16.84
C LYS A 127 11.25 -12.80 -18.35
N GLY A 128 10.64 -11.74 -18.88
CA GLY A 128 10.57 -11.49 -20.31
C GLY A 128 11.96 -11.30 -20.94
N LYS A 129 12.86 -10.58 -20.26
CA LYS A 129 14.27 -10.46 -20.69
C LYS A 129 15.00 -11.81 -20.63
N ASP A 130 14.82 -12.57 -19.54
CA ASP A 130 15.48 -13.87 -19.37
C ASP A 130 15.03 -14.86 -20.48
N ILE A 131 13.73 -14.87 -20.81
CA ILE A 131 13.19 -15.68 -21.92
C ILE A 131 13.76 -15.22 -23.25
N ALA A 132 13.78 -13.91 -23.53
CA ALA A 132 14.33 -13.38 -24.78
C ALA A 132 15.82 -13.71 -24.94
N GLU A 133 16.61 -13.62 -23.86
CA GLU A 133 18.02 -14.01 -23.86
C GLU A 133 18.18 -15.53 -24.10
N GLN A 134 17.34 -16.34 -23.45
CA GLN A 134 17.35 -17.78 -23.67
C GLN A 134 16.97 -18.16 -25.12
N GLU A 135 15.94 -17.53 -25.69
CA GLU A 135 15.55 -17.72 -27.08
C GLU A 135 16.66 -17.28 -28.05
N GLN A 136 17.32 -16.15 -27.77
CA GLN A 136 18.47 -15.70 -28.55
C GLN A 136 19.62 -16.71 -28.48
N ASN A 137 19.94 -17.23 -27.29
CA ASN A 137 20.98 -18.23 -27.11
C ASN A 137 20.66 -19.54 -27.85
N ILE A 138 19.41 -20.00 -27.81
CA ILE A 138 18.95 -21.17 -28.58
C ILE A 138 19.10 -20.89 -30.08
N ALA A 139 18.71 -19.70 -30.57
CA ALA A 139 18.84 -19.35 -31.97
C ALA A 139 20.30 -19.28 -32.44
N ILE A 140 21.21 -18.78 -31.58
CA ILE A 140 22.66 -18.78 -31.85
C ILE A 140 23.16 -20.23 -31.95
N GLN A 141 22.85 -21.07 -30.97
CA GLN A 141 23.26 -22.49 -30.98
C GLN A 141 22.71 -23.24 -32.20
N ALA A 142 21.47 -22.97 -32.61
CA ALA A 142 20.88 -23.56 -33.81
C ALA A 142 21.64 -23.13 -35.07
N LYS A 143 22.01 -21.84 -35.19
CA LYS A 143 22.83 -21.34 -36.30
C LYS A 143 24.24 -21.94 -36.29
N GLU A 144 24.87 -22.06 -35.13
CA GLU A 144 26.18 -22.69 -35.00
C GLU A 144 26.13 -24.18 -35.40
N ALA A 145 25.09 -24.90 -34.98
CA ALA A 145 24.87 -26.29 -35.38
C ALA A 145 24.65 -26.42 -36.90
N ASP A 146 23.87 -25.53 -37.51
CA ASP A 146 23.66 -25.50 -38.97
C ASP A 146 24.96 -25.19 -39.74
N LEU A 147 25.74 -24.21 -39.28
CA LEU A 147 27.05 -23.90 -39.86
C LEU A 147 28.00 -25.08 -39.74
N LYS A 148 28.06 -25.72 -38.57
CA LYS A 148 28.89 -26.90 -38.35
C LYS A 148 28.46 -28.07 -39.23
N ARG A 149 27.16 -28.29 -39.39
CA ARG A 149 26.61 -29.29 -40.31
C ARG A 149 27.02 -29.00 -41.77
N LYS A 150 26.89 -27.76 -42.23
CA LYS A 150 27.33 -27.35 -43.57
C LYS A 150 28.83 -27.52 -43.77
N GLN A 151 29.64 -27.23 -42.76
CA GLN A 151 31.08 -27.46 -42.79
C GLN A 151 31.39 -28.96 -42.94
N TYR A 152 30.75 -29.83 -42.15
CA TYR A 152 30.93 -31.28 -42.29
C TYR A 152 30.42 -31.83 -43.63
N GLU A 153 29.28 -31.35 -44.12
CA GLU A 153 28.76 -31.74 -45.44
C GLU A 153 29.74 -31.30 -46.54
N ALA A 154 30.28 -30.08 -46.46
CA ALA A 154 31.29 -29.60 -47.40
C ALA A 154 32.58 -30.44 -47.33
N GLU A 155 33.10 -30.72 -46.12
CA GLU A 155 34.29 -31.56 -45.92
C GLU A 155 34.09 -33.01 -46.39
N SER A 156 32.90 -33.58 -46.15
CA SER A 156 32.55 -34.90 -46.64
C SER A 156 32.46 -34.93 -48.17
N ASN A 157 31.85 -33.91 -48.78
CA ASN A 157 31.75 -33.81 -50.24
C ASN A 157 33.12 -33.61 -50.89
N THR A 158 33.99 -32.74 -50.34
CA THR A 158 35.34 -32.58 -50.89
C THR A 158 36.16 -33.85 -50.77
N LYS A 159 36.01 -34.60 -49.67
CA LYS A 159 36.64 -35.92 -49.53
C LYS A 159 36.08 -36.91 -50.54
N ALA A 160 34.76 -36.98 -50.71
CA ALA A 160 34.14 -37.85 -51.70
C ALA A 160 34.57 -37.52 -53.15
N ASP A 161 34.67 -36.23 -53.48
CA ASP A 161 35.16 -35.75 -54.77
C ASP A 161 36.64 -36.11 -54.97
N ALA A 162 37.47 -35.99 -53.92
CA ALA A 162 38.86 -36.42 -53.95
C ALA A 162 39.00 -37.94 -54.16
N ASP A 163 38.21 -38.74 -53.44
CA ASP A 163 38.19 -40.20 -53.59
C ASP A 163 37.73 -40.62 -54.99
N LEU A 164 36.69 -39.96 -55.54
CA LEU A 164 36.24 -40.16 -56.92
C LEU A 164 37.31 -39.79 -57.94
N TYR A 165 38.04 -38.69 -57.72
CA TYR A 165 39.15 -38.28 -58.59
C TYR A 165 40.29 -39.31 -58.59
N VAL A 166 40.69 -39.79 -57.41
CA VAL A 166 41.71 -40.85 -57.27
C VAL A 166 41.24 -42.15 -57.92
N ALA A 167 39.99 -42.55 -57.71
CA ALA A 167 39.41 -43.75 -58.33
C ALA A 167 39.37 -43.64 -59.85
N LYS A 168 38.96 -42.49 -60.40
CA LYS A 168 38.97 -42.23 -61.85
C LYS A 168 40.38 -42.28 -62.43
N GLN A 169 41.35 -41.62 -61.79
CA GLN A 169 42.74 -41.66 -62.25
C GLN A 169 43.31 -43.08 -62.19
N SER A 170 42.99 -43.83 -61.14
CA SER A 170 43.46 -45.21 -60.98
C SER A 170 42.83 -46.14 -62.03
N ALA A 171 41.53 -46.00 -62.31
CA ALA A 171 40.84 -46.74 -63.37
C ALA A 171 41.38 -46.38 -64.77
N GLU A 172 41.69 -45.10 -65.03
CA GLU A 172 42.31 -44.66 -66.29
C GLU A 172 43.74 -45.20 -66.44
N ALA A 173 44.52 -45.16 -65.36
CA ALA A 173 45.86 -45.75 -65.32
C ALA A 173 45.83 -47.27 -65.52
N GLU A 174 44.86 -47.97 -64.94
CA GLU A 174 44.68 -49.42 -65.12
C GLU A 174 44.24 -49.75 -66.55
N LYS A 175 43.30 -48.99 -67.13
CA LYS A 175 42.92 -49.13 -68.54
C LYS A 175 44.13 -48.91 -69.45
N ALA A 176 44.94 -47.87 -69.20
CA ALA A 176 46.15 -47.61 -69.98
C ALA A 176 47.16 -48.77 -69.84
N ARG A 177 47.34 -49.33 -68.64
CA ARG A 177 48.18 -50.52 -68.41
C ARG A 177 47.65 -51.74 -69.18
N GLN A 178 46.34 -52.01 -69.14
CA GLN A 178 45.73 -53.13 -69.86
C GLN A 178 45.88 -52.97 -71.37
N ILE A 179 45.68 -51.77 -71.91
CA ILE A 179 45.91 -51.47 -73.33
C ILE A 179 47.38 -51.69 -73.68
N ALA A 180 48.32 -51.13 -72.92
CA ALA A 180 49.75 -51.31 -73.16
C ALA A 180 50.18 -52.78 -73.06
N GLN A 181 49.61 -53.56 -72.13
CA GLN A 181 49.85 -55.00 -72.02
C GLN A 181 49.26 -55.77 -73.21
N ALA A 182 48.05 -55.43 -73.64
CA ALA A 182 47.42 -56.06 -74.81
C ALA A 182 48.16 -55.72 -76.10
N GLU A 183 48.63 -54.48 -76.27
CA GLU A 183 49.50 -54.05 -77.37
C GLU A 183 50.84 -54.80 -77.34
N ALA A 184 51.50 -54.88 -76.18
CA ALA A 184 52.74 -55.63 -76.03
C ALA A 184 52.56 -57.12 -76.34
N GLN A 185 51.45 -57.74 -75.92
CA GLN A 185 51.11 -59.12 -76.26
C GLN A 185 50.83 -59.28 -77.76
N ALA A 186 50.08 -58.37 -78.37
CA ALA A 186 49.81 -58.37 -79.81
C ALA A 186 51.11 -58.22 -80.62
N GLU A 187 52.03 -57.38 -80.17
CA GLU A 187 53.35 -57.20 -80.77
C GLU A 187 54.23 -58.45 -80.60
N GLN A 188 54.22 -59.09 -79.43
CA GLN A 188 54.90 -60.38 -79.23
C GLN A 188 54.35 -61.48 -80.14
N ILE A 189 53.02 -61.57 -80.29
CA ILE A 189 52.37 -62.55 -81.19
C ILE A 189 52.76 -62.27 -82.65
N LYS A 190 52.80 -61.00 -83.08
CA LYS A 190 53.28 -60.62 -84.43
C LYS A 190 54.73 -61.00 -84.64
N LEU A 191 55.61 -60.68 -83.70
CA LEU A 191 57.03 -61.03 -83.75
C LEU A 191 57.26 -62.56 -83.79
N GLN A 192 56.45 -63.34 -83.06
CA GLN A 192 56.51 -64.80 -83.13
C GLN A 192 55.95 -65.36 -84.45
N ALA A 193 54.90 -64.76 -85.02
CA ALA A 193 54.38 -65.13 -86.34
C ALA A 193 55.38 -64.80 -87.47
N GLU A 194 56.09 -63.67 -87.38
CA GLU A 194 57.17 -63.30 -88.29
C GLU A 194 58.43 -64.16 -88.08
N GLY A 195 58.74 -64.54 -86.84
CA GLY A 195 59.82 -65.48 -86.50
C GLY A 195 59.57 -66.90 -87.04
N GLY A 196 58.32 -67.37 -86.98
CA GLY A 196 57.91 -68.64 -87.60
C GLY A 196 57.97 -68.61 -89.14
N SER A 197 57.63 -67.48 -89.76
CA SER A 197 57.66 -67.32 -91.23
C SER A 197 59.09 -67.21 -91.81
N ARG A 198 60.10 -66.95 -90.96
CA ARG A 198 61.51 -66.90 -91.36
C ARG A 198 62.23 -68.25 -91.22
N ALA A 199 61.64 -69.23 -90.54
CA ALA A 199 62.17 -70.60 -90.46
C ALA A 199 61.80 -71.45 -91.70
N ASP A 200 60.69 -71.16 -92.39
CA ASP A 200 60.24 -71.93 -93.55
C ASP A 200 60.74 -71.41 -94.92
N SER A 201 61.39 -70.24 -94.98
CA SER A 201 61.83 -69.60 -96.22
C SER A 201 63.35 -69.64 -96.49
N ALA A 202 64.14 -70.29 -95.63
CA ALA A 202 65.57 -70.57 -95.86
C ALA A 202 65.85 -71.98 -96.45
N GLY A 203 64.84 -72.60 -97.07
CA GLY A 203 64.93 -73.93 -97.66
C GLY A 203 64.23 -74.02 -99.01
N ARG A 204 64.80 -73.39 -100.05
CA ARG A 204 64.76 -73.80 -101.48
C ARG A 204 65.08 -72.62 -102.42
N VAL A 205 66.33 -72.54 -102.87
CA VAL A 205 66.66 -72.09 -104.24
C VAL A 205 67.65 -73.11 -104.80
N GLY A 206 67.30 -73.65 -105.96
CA GLY A 206 67.78 -74.89 -106.55
C GLY A 206 68.98 -74.79 -107.52
N PRO A 207 69.17 -75.82 -108.39
CA PRO A 207 70.46 -76.31 -108.90
C PRO A 207 70.80 -75.87 -110.34
N SER A 208 72.06 -76.11 -110.78
CA SER A 208 72.59 -76.46 -112.13
C SER A 208 74.11 -76.15 -112.17
N ARG A 209 75.10 -77.05 -112.30
CA ARG A 209 75.53 -78.03 -113.34
C ARG A 209 75.98 -77.44 -114.70
N GLU A 210 77.13 -77.99 -115.14
CA GLU A 210 77.79 -77.95 -116.48
C GLU A 210 78.72 -76.75 -116.78
N HIS A 211 79.88 -76.86 -117.45
CA HIS A 211 80.61 -77.95 -118.13
C HIS A 211 82.05 -77.48 -118.51
N GLY A 212 82.94 -78.41 -118.89
CA GLY A 212 84.16 -78.19 -119.71
C GLY A 212 85.47 -78.62 -119.02
N GLU A 213 86.02 -79.82 -119.26
CA GLU A 213 86.93 -80.23 -120.37
C GLU A 213 88.25 -79.44 -120.40
N ALA A 214 89.44 -79.95 -120.69
CA ALA A 214 90.03 -81.26 -120.97
C ALA A 214 91.57 -81.04 -120.96
N GLY A 215 92.38 -82.08 -120.78
CA GLY A 215 93.84 -82.02 -121.01
C GLY A 215 94.68 -82.65 -119.91
#